data_AF-A0A1F1SRZ9-F1
#
_entry.id   AF-A0A1F1SRZ9-F1
#
_cell.length_a   1.000
_cell.length_b   1.000
_cell.length_c   1.000
_cell.angle_alpha   90.00
_cell.angle_beta   90.00
_cell.angle_gamma   90.00
#
_symmetry.space_group_name_H-M   'P 1'
#
loop_
_entity.id
_entity.type
_entity.pdbx_description
1 polymer ?
#
loop_
_entity_poly.entity_id
_entity_poly.type
_entity_poly.pdbx_seq_one_letter_code
_entity_poly.pdbx_strand_id
1 'polypeptide(L)'
;MKMQNNIPAQLIAAVAIPENHHQDVDAVSCRWQPLGFYADREAAHQACLTFIAALSDDLKEWAGFAVLTPENGSYARMADRLKSPN
;
A
#
# COMPACT_ATOMS: atom_id res chain seq x y z
N MET A 1 -33.32 -2.12 -8.67
CA MET A 1 -31.96 -2.24 -9.23
C MET A 1 -31.16 -1.02 -8.81
N LYS A 2 -30.25 -1.15 -7.84
CA LYS A 2 -29.32 -0.06 -7.54
C LYS A 2 -28.28 -0.07 -8.65
N MET A 3 -28.27 0.98 -9.48
CA MET A 3 -27.19 1.28 -10.40
C MET A 3 -25.92 1.38 -9.57
N GLN A 4 -25.13 0.32 -9.51
CA GLN A 4 -23.76 0.37 -9.03
C GLN A 4 -23.04 1.25 -10.03
N ASN A 5 -22.77 2.49 -9.61
CA ASN A 5 -21.90 3.40 -10.32
C ASN A 5 -20.58 2.63 -10.54
N ASN A 6 -20.37 2.15 -11.77
CA ASN A 6 -19.13 1.53 -12.23
C ASN A 6 -18.04 2.60 -12.35
N ILE A 7 -17.83 3.40 -11.30
CA ILE A 7 -16.54 4.04 -11.11
C ILE A 7 -15.61 2.84 -10.92
N PRO A 8 -14.67 2.58 -11.84
CA PRO A 8 -13.73 1.47 -11.64
C PRO A 8 -13.15 1.70 -10.25
N ALA A 9 -13.39 0.76 -9.34
CA ALA A 9 -13.00 0.92 -7.95
C ALA A 9 -11.48 1.10 -7.97
N GLN A 10 -11.02 2.35 -7.85
CA GLN A 10 -9.61 2.64 -7.89
C GLN A 10 -9.03 1.98 -6.65
N LEU A 11 -8.13 1.03 -6.86
CA LEU A 11 -7.45 0.30 -5.82
C LEU A 11 -6.18 1.06 -5.48
N ILE A 12 -5.80 1.03 -4.21
CA ILE A 12 -4.52 1.59 -3.79
C ILE A 12 -3.61 0.45 -3.40
N ALA A 13 -2.50 0.34 -4.11
CA ALA A 13 -1.41 -0.53 -3.71
C ALA A 13 -0.61 0.19 -2.61
N ALA A 14 -0.48 -0.44 -1.44
CA ALA A 14 0.30 0.08 -0.34
C ALA A 14 1.28 -0.99 0.16
N VAL A 15 2.51 -0.59 0.39
CA VAL A 15 3.59 -1.46 0.87
C VAL A 15 3.98 -1.01 2.28
N ALA A 16 4.06 -1.96 3.19
CA ALA A 16 4.57 -1.75 4.53
C ALA A 16 6.09 -1.92 4.49
N ILE A 17 6.81 -0.79 4.54
CA ILE A 17 8.27 -0.76 4.56
C ILE A 17 8.71 -0.70 6.03
N PRO A 18 9.50 -1.66 6.53
CA PRO A 18 10.11 -1.56 7.85
C PRO A 18 11.11 -0.40 7.83
N GLU A 19 10.91 0.65 8.66
CA GLU A 19 11.70 1.88 8.54
C GLU A 19 13.00 1.85 9.34
N ASN A 20 13.09 1.06 10.41
CA ASN A 20 14.35 0.69 11.05
C ASN A 20 14.12 -0.29 12.20
N HIS A 21 15.00 -1.28 12.33
CA HIS A 21 15.31 -1.90 13.63
C HIS A 21 16.12 -0.88 14.45
N HIS A 22 15.46 0.11 15.06
CA HIS A 22 16.13 0.85 16.14
C HIS A 22 16.28 -0.13 17.31
N GLN A 23 17.52 -0.51 17.61
CA GLN A 23 17.90 -1.47 18.66
C GLN A 23 17.45 -1.08 20.09
N ASP A 24 16.64 -0.04 20.25
CA ASP A 24 16.29 0.57 21.54
C ASP A 24 14.77 0.54 21.83
N VAL A 25 13.93 0.17 20.86
CA VAL A 25 12.47 0.08 21.07
C VAL A 25 11.94 -1.18 20.40
N ASP A 26 11.31 -2.05 21.19
CA ASP A 26 10.63 -3.32 20.82
C ASP A 26 9.52 -3.17 19.75
N ALA A 27 9.39 -1.99 19.12
CA ALA A 27 8.39 -1.69 18.11
C ALA A 27 9.05 -1.56 16.74
N VAL A 28 8.97 -2.62 15.93
CA VAL A 28 9.24 -2.54 14.49
C VAL A 28 8.23 -1.57 13.89
N SER A 29 8.67 -0.34 13.64
CA SER A 29 7.83 0.68 13.04
C SER A 29 7.74 0.44 11.54
N CYS A 30 6.59 -0.05 11.09
CA CYS A 30 6.30 -0.23 9.67
C CYS A 30 5.63 1.02 9.10
N ARG A 31 6.24 1.63 8.09
CA ARG A 31 5.66 2.73 7.34
C ARG A 31 4.92 2.20 6.13
N TRP A 32 3.62 2.45 6.11
CA TRP A 32 2.81 2.20 4.92
C TRP A 32 3.07 3.30 3.88
N GLN A 33 3.60 2.90 2.73
CA GLN A 33 3.84 3.74 1.58
C GLN A 33 2.83 3.36 0.47
N PRO A 34 1.87 4.24 0.13
CA PRO A 34 1.03 4.02 -1.03
C PRO A 34 1.86 4.22 -2.31
N LEU A 35 1.70 3.33 -3.29
CA LEU A 35 2.40 3.34 -4.57
C LEU A 35 1.63 4.11 -5.65
N GLY A 36 0.31 4.04 -5.63
CA GLY A 36 -0.53 4.68 -6.63
C GLY A 36 -1.96 4.16 -6.66
N PHE A 37 -2.75 4.71 -7.58
CA PHE A 37 -4.08 4.24 -7.91
C PHE A 37 -4.01 3.25 -9.08
N TYR A 38 -4.73 2.15 -8.96
CA TYR A 38 -4.76 1.07 -9.94
C TYR A 38 -6.21 0.73 -10.26
N ALA A 39 -6.49 0.41 -11.53
CA ALA A 39 -7.83 -0.06 -11.94
C ALA A 39 -8.04 -1.54 -11.61
N ASP A 40 -6.96 -2.32 -11.56
CA ASP A 40 -6.96 -3.76 -11.42
C ASP A 40 -6.22 -4.23 -10.18
N ARG A 41 -6.77 -5.25 -9.51
CA ARG A 41 -6.16 -5.84 -8.31
C ARG A 41 -4.83 -6.50 -8.64
N GLU A 42 -4.75 -7.12 -9.81
CA GLU A 42 -3.52 -7.75 -10.29
C GLU A 42 -2.43 -6.70 -10.54
N ALA A 43 -2.76 -5.59 -11.21
CA ALA A 43 -1.82 -4.48 -11.42
C ALA A 43 -1.33 -3.87 -10.10
N ALA A 44 -2.24 -3.66 -9.14
CA ALA A 44 -1.89 -3.19 -7.80
C ALA A 44 -0.96 -4.16 -7.07
N HIS A 45 -1.27 -5.46 -7.13
CA HIS A 45 -0.48 -6.50 -6.50
C HIS A 45 0.91 -6.62 -7.12
N GLN A 46 0.99 -6.61 -8.45
CA GLN A 46 2.26 -6.66 -9.17
C GLN A 46 3.13 -5.44 -8.89
N ALA A 47 2.54 -4.25 -8.73
CA ALA A 47 3.27 -3.07 -8.31
C ALA A 47 3.85 -3.22 -6.89
N CYS A 48 3.06 -3.74 -5.94
CA CYS A 48 3.57 -4.06 -4.60
C CYS A 48 4.74 -5.05 -4.66
N LEU A 49 4.59 -6.16 -5.39
CA LEU A 49 5.63 -7.17 -5.52
C LEU A 49 6.89 -6.61 -6.19
N THR A 50 6.74 -5.79 -7.23
CA THR A 50 7.86 -5.13 -7.91
C THR A 50 8.60 -4.19 -6.95
N PHE A 51 7.86 -3.44 -6.13
CA PHE A 51 8.46 -2.57 -5.13
C PHE A 51 9.19 -3.36 -4.05
N ILE A 52 8.58 -4.42 -3.51
CA ILE A 52 9.22 -5.32 -2.54
C ILE A 52 10.47 -5.96 -3.13
N ALA A 53 10.41 -6.45 -4.37
CA ALA A 53 11.54 -7.03 -5.06
C ALA A 53 12.72 -6.04 -5.23
N ALA A 54 12.43 -4.74 -5.29
CA ALA A 54 13.43 -3.68 -5.34
C ALA A 54 13.98 -3.26 -3.96
N LEU A 55 13.39 -3.71 -2.84
CA LEU A 55 13.94 -3.50 -1.50
C LEU A 55 15.19 -4.36 -1.26
N SER A 56 15.90 -4.13 -0.15
CA SER A 56 16.98 -5.00 0.32
C SER A 56 16.42 -6.35 0.79
N ASP A 57 17.16 -7.45 0.64
CA ASP A 57 16.71 -8.80 1.03
C ASP A 57 16.26 -8.90 2.49
N ASP A 58 16.96 -8.22 3.41
CA ASP A 58 16.56 -8.11 4.82
C ASP A 58 15.14 -7.54 4.97
N LEU A 59 14.83 -6.45 4.25
CA LEU A 59 13.51 -5.83 4.29
C LEU A 59 12.46 -6.65 3.56
N LYS A 60 12.82 -7.42 2.52
CA LYS A 60 11.87 -8.25 1.76
C LYS A 60 11.18 -9.29 2.63
N GLU A 61 11.91 -9.88 3.57
CA GLU A 61 11.37 -10.89 4.49
C GLU A 61 10.32 -10.31 5.44
N TRP A 62 10.41 -9.02 5.76
CA TRP A 62 9.51 -8.32 6.66
C TRP A 62 8.52 -7.38 5.95
N ALA A 63 8.69 -7.14 4.65
CA ALA A 63 7.87 -6.23 3.88
C ALA A 63 6.48 -6.83 3.64
N GLY A 64 5.47 -6.15 4.17
CA GLY A 64 4.07 -6.46 3.89
C GLY A 64 3.55 -5.67 2.70
N PHE A 65 2.48 -6.14 2.09
CA PHE A 65 1.70 -5.33 1.16
C PHE A 65 0.21 -5.47 1.43
N ALA A 66 -0.54 -4.44 1.09
CA ALA A 66 -1.99 -4.43 1.12
C ALA A 66 -2.53 -3.73 -0.11
N VAL A 67 -3.57 -4.31 -0.70
CA VAL A 67 -4.36 -3.66 -1.73
C VAL A 67 -5.64 -3.16 -1.07
N LEU A 68 -5.77 -1.84 -0.97
CA LEU A 68 -6.91 -1.18 -0.35
C LEU A 68 -7.98 -0.94 -1.40
N THR A 69 -9.21 -1.33 -1.09
CA THR A 69 -10.40 -0.99 -1.88
C THR A 69 -11.09 0.23 -1.25
N PRO A 70 -12.00 0.93 -1.98
CA PRO A 70 -12.79 2.02 -1.41
C PRO A 70 -13.61 1.65 -0.16
N GLU A 71 -13.83 0.35 0.07
CA GLU A 71 -14.54 -0.18 1.23
C GLU A 71 -13.65 -0.24 2.49
N ASN A 72 -12.32 -0.21 2.35
CA ASN A 72 -11.39 -0.15 3.47
C ASN A 72 -11.44 1.25 4.12
N GLY A 73 -11.62 1.31 5.45
CA GLY A 73 -11.60 2.58 6.18
C GLY A 73 -10.30 3.39 6.02
N SER A 74 -9.18 2.71 5.73
CA SER A 74 -7.87 3.34 5.49
C SER A 74 -7.69 3.86 4.06
N TYR A 75 -8.62 3.57 3.14
CA TYR A 75 -8.53 3.94 1.73
C TYR A 75 -8.47 5.45 1.55
N ALA A 76 -9.41 6.19 2.14
CA ALA A 76 -9.47 7.64 2.02
C ALA A 76 -8.17 8.32 2.48
N ARG A 77 -7.57 7.82 3.57
CA ARG A 77 -6.29 8.32 4.10
C ARG A 77 -5.12 8.05 3.15
N MET A 78 -5.05 6.87 2.54
CA MET A 78 -3.98 6.57 1.58
C MET A 78 -4.20 7.30 0.25
N ALA A 79 -5.45 7.49 -0.16
CA ALA A 79 -5.80 8.26 -1.35
C ALA A 79 -5.40 9.73 -1.18
N ASP A 80 -5.64 10.30 -0.01
CA ASP A 80 -5.24 11.67 0.32
C ASP A 80 -3.71 11.83 0.29
N ARG A 81 -2.96 10.89 0.87
CA ARG A 81 -1.49 10.87 0.80
C ARG A 81 -0.93 10.76 -0.62
N LEU A 82 -1.64 10.08 -1.53
CA LEU A 82 -1.24 10.02 -2.95
C LEU A 82 -1.52 11.33 -3.69
N LYS A 83 -2.56 12.07 -3.28
CA LYS A 83 -2.94 13.36 -3.89
C LYS A 83 -2.11 14.53 -3.35
N SER A 84 -1.68 14.43 -2.10
CA SER A 84 -0.87 15.43 -1.40
C SER A 84 0.43 14.78 -0.94
N PRO A 85 1.42 14.57 -1.84
CA PRO A 85 2.76 14.25 -1.42
C PRO A 85 3.33 15.48 -0.70
N ASN A 86 3.26 15.49 0.63
CA ASN A 86 4.02 16.43 1.46
C ASN A 86 5.52 16.23 1.21
#